data_AF-A0A255TH56-F1
#
_entry.id   AF-A0A255TH56-F1
#
_cell.length_a   1.000
_cell.length_b   1.000
_cell.length_c   1.000
_cell.angle_alpha   90.00
_cell.angle_beta   90.00
_cell.angle_gamma   90.00
#
_symmetry.space_group_name_H-M   'P 1'
#
loop_
_entity.id
_entity.type
_entity.pdbx_description
1 polymer ?
#
loop_
_entity_poly.entity_id
_entity_poly.type
_entity_poly.pdbx_seq_one_letter_code
_entity_poly.pdbx_strand_id
1 'polypeptide(L)'
;MENLKVKKILPLQTGVSERGEWKSREVILEENDERIQYPNQYLVRFTADRVNQVDCIKEGDTVSCHWSSRVREYKTRDGREMAAQELNGWGVKKENV
;
A
#
# COMPACT_ATOMS: atom_id res chain seq x y z
N MET A 1 -9.75 7.15 11.78
CA MET A 1 -8.66 6.22 11.41
C MET A 1 -7.41 6.75 12.04
N GLU A 2 -6.62 5.89 12.64
CA GLU A 2 -5.37 6.26 13.30
C GLU A 2 -4.39 6.87 12.29
N ASN A 3 -3.57 7.79 12.78
CA ASN A 3 -2.49 8.38 12.00
C ASN A 3 -1.45 7.29 11.74
N LEU A 4 -1.04 7.14 10.48
CA LEU A 4 0.00 6.17 10.09
C LEU A 4 1.25 6.91 9.64
N LYS A 5 2.41 6.34 9.93
CA LYS A 5 3.68 6.85 9.45
C LYS A 5 4.06 6.16 8.15
N VAL A 6 4.48 6.92 7.15
CA VAL A 6 5.05 6.37 5.92
C VAL A 6 6.44 5.83 6.23
N LYS A 7 6.57 4.50 6.33
CA LYS A 7 7.85 3.86 6.61
C LYS A 7 8.73 3.75 5.37
N LYS A 8 8.12 3.40 4.25
CA LYS A 8 8.82 3.20 2.98
C LYS A 8 7.88 3.36 1.80
N ILE A 9 8.35 3.97 0.72
CA ILE A 9 7.64 3.99 -0.56
C ILE A 9 8.41 3.11 -1.55
N LEU A 10 7.80 2.01 -1.99
CA LEU A 10 8.44 1.10 -2.94
C LEU A 10 8.51 1.71 -4.35
N PRO A 11 9.43 1.23 -5.21
CA PRO A 11 9.56 1.72 -6.58
C PRO A 11 8.26 1.62 -7.37
N LEU A 12 8.07 2.55 -8.31
CA LEU A 12 6.98 2.49 -9.27
C LEU A 12 7.13 1.25 -10.15
N GLN A 13 6.08 0.44 -10.22
CA GLN A 13 5.95 -0.66 -11.16
C GLN A 13 5.04 -0.25 -12.30
N THR A 14 5.43 -0.62 -13.52
CA THR A 14 4.65 -0.38 -14.74
C THR A 14 4.66 -1.60 -15.63
N GLY A 15 3.69 -1.71 -16.52
CA GLY A 15 3.65 -2.75 -17.53
C GLY A 15 2.49 -2.56 -18.50
N VAL A 16 2.35 -3.49 -19.43
CA VAL A 16 1.27 -3.52 -20.42
C VAL A 16 0.49 -4.81 -20.23
N SER A 17 -0.84 -4.71 -20.19
CA SER A 17 -1.76 -5.84 -20.15
C SER A 17 -2.71 -5.78 -21.36
N GLU A 18 -3.53 -6.81 -21.54
CA GLU A 18 -4.62 -6.79 -22.53
C GLU A 18 -5.56 -5.58 -22.37
N ARG A 19 -5.64 -5.00 -21.16
CA ARG A 19 -6.45 -3.83 -20.83
C ARG A 19 -5.69 -2.50 -20.96
N GLY A 20 -4.48 -2.54 -21.51
CA GLY A 20 -3.61 -1.38 -21.68
C GLY A 20 -2.50 -1.28 -20.62
N GLU A 21 -1.85 -0.12 -20.61
CA GLU A 21 -0.79 0.21 -19.67
C GLU A 21 -1.32 0.26 -18.24
N TRP A 22 -0.54 -0.28 -17.31
CA TRP A 22 -0.84 -0.23 -15.89
C TRP A 22 0.36 0.30 -15.12
N LYS A 23 0.06 0.93 -13.99
CA LYS A 23 1.04 1.36 -13.01
C LYS A 23 0.57 1.02 -11.60
N SER A 24 1.52 0.68 -10.75
CA SER A 24 1.28 0.40 -9.33
C SER A 24 2.46 0.82 -8.47
N ARG A 25 2.17 1.19 -7.23
CA ARG A 25 3.17 1.52 -6.21
C ARG A 25 2.67 1.03 -4.87
N GLU A 26 3.59 0.51 -4.07
CA GLU A 26 3.29 -0.01 -2.73
C GLU A 26 3.92 0.88 -1.67
N VAL A 27 3.22 1.06 -0.56
CA VAL A 27 3.67 1.87 0.58
C VAL A 27 3.61 0.99 1.83
N ILE A 28 4.71 0.99 2.59
CA ILE A 28 4.74 0.42 3.93
C ILE A 28 4.30 1.52 4.89
N LEU A 29 3.16 1.31 5.54
CA LEU A 29 2.62 2.17 6.59
C LEU A 29 2.86 1.50 7.94
N GLU A 30 3.18 2.29 8.96
CA GLU A 30 3.43 1.85 10.33
C GLU A 30 2.49 2.60 11.27
N GLU A 31 1.92 1.94 12.29
CA GLU A 31 1.13 2.62 13.32
C GLU A 31 1.96 3.73 13.99
N ASN A 32 1.37 4.92 14.14
CA ASN A 32 2.06 6.08 14.71
C ASN A 32 1.53 6.41 16.12
N ASP A 33 1.74 5.49 17.05
CA ASP A 33 1.45 5.66 18.48
C ASP A 33 2.67 5.23 19.29
N GLU A 34 3.27 6.19 20.02
CA GLU A 34 4.49 5.99 20.81
C GLU A 34 4.33 4.98 21.96
N ARG A 35 3.08 4.65 22.34
CA ARG A 35 2.79 3.66 23.37
C ARG A 35 2.91 2.23 22.86
N ILE A 36 2.97 2.03 21.54
CA ILE A 36 3.04 0.69 20.93
C ILE A 36 4.50 0.28 20.78
N GLN A 37 4.92 -0.74 21.53
CA GLN A 37 6.29 -1.26 21.49
C GLN A 37 6.66 -1.90 20.14
N TYR A 38 5.69 -2.52 19.47
CA TYR A 38 5.85 -3.19 18.18
C TYR A 38 4.73 -2.75 17.22
N PRO A 39 4.85 -1.57 16.60
CA PRO A 39 3.82 -1.03 15.70
C PRO A 39 3.53 -2.00 14.57
N ASN A 40 2.24 -2.24 14.29
CA ASN A 40 1.86 -3.01 13.12
C ASN A 40 2.30 -2.29 11.85
N GLN A 41 2.66 -3.07 10.84
CA GLN A 41 3.01 -2.58 9.52
C GLN A 41 2.07 -3.12 8.45
N TYR A 42 1.75 -2.29 7.47
CA TYR A 42 0.81 -2.57 6.41
C TYR A 42 1.46 -2.29 5.06
N LEU A 43 1.51 -3.30 4.18
CA LEU A 43 1.89 -3.13 2.78
C LEU A 43 0.64 -2.81 1.96
N VAL A 44 0.47 -1.54 1.61
CA VAL A 44 -0.72 -1.06 0.89
C VAL A 44 -0.36 -0.75 -0.56
N ARG A 45 -1.07 -1.37 -1.50
CA ARG A 45 -0.90 -1.19 -2.94
C ARG A 45 -1.84 -0.13 -3.49
N PHE A 46 -1.30 0.80 -4.26
CA PHE A 46 -2.03 1.79 -5.04
C PHE A 46 -1.85 1.49 -6.52
N THR A 47 -2.91 1.67 -7.32
CA THR A 47 -2.93 1.36 -8.75
C THR A 47 -3.55 2.51 -9.54
N ALA A 48 -3.20 2.59 -10.83
CA ALA A 48 -3.71 3.60 -11.76
C ALA A 48 -3.54 5.03 -11.19
N ASP A 49 -4.58 5.86 -11.24
CA ASP A 49 -4.51 7.27 -10.81
C ASP A 49 -4.20 7.46 -9.32
N ARG A 50 -4.40 6.43 -8.50
CA ARG A 50 -4.10 6.49 -7.07
C ARG A 50 -2.61 6.50 -6.78
N VAL A 51 -1.78 6.07 -7.74
CA VAL A 51 -0.32 6.24 -7.66
C VAL A 51 0.03 7.73 -7.52
N ASN A 52 -0.71 8.63 -8.18
CA ASN A 52 -0.45 10.07 -8.10
C ASN A 52 -0.63 10.61 -6.67
N GLN A 53 -1.48 9.97 -5.85
CA GLN A 53 -1.64 10.34 -4.44
C GLN A 53 -0.42 9.93 -3.59
N VAL A 54 0.23 8.82 -3.96
CA VAL A 54 1.48 8.38 -3.33
C VAL A 54 2.61 9.35 -3.66
N ASP A 55 2.60 9.98 -4.83
CA ASP A 55 3.60 10.98 -5.21
C ASP A 55 3.50 12.28 -4.38
N CYS A 56 2.39 12.50 -3.67
CA CYS A 56 2.17 13.65 -2.79
C CYS A 56 2.65 13.42 -1.34
N ILE A 57 3.20 12.25 -1.02
CA ILE A 57 3.70 11.90 0.32
C ILE A 57 5.16 11.47 0.24
N LYS A 58 5.89 11.55 1.36
CA LYS A 58 7.27 11.06 1.48
C LYS A 58 7.45 10.18 2.71
N GLU A 59 8.53 9.41 2.72
CA GLU A 59 8.95 8.66 3.90
C GLU A 59 9.09 9.58 5.12
N GLY A 60 8.58 9.13 6.26
CA GLY A 60 8.49 9.88 7.50
C GLY A 60 7.23 10.74 7.66
N ASP A 61 6.45 10.98 6.60
CA ASP A 61 5.18 11.73 6.73
C ASP A 61 4.16 10.95 7.57
N THR A 62 3.35 11.70 8.31
CA THR A 62 2.11 11.20 8.92
C THR A 62 0.97 11.34 7.91
N VAL A 63 0.26 10.24 7.68
CA VAL A 63 -0.81 10.15 6.68
C VAL A 63 -2.07 9.53 7.25
N SER A 64 -3.20 9.90 6.65
CA SER A 64 -4.42 9.12 6.70
C SER A 64 -4.51 8.30 5.41
N CYS A 65 -4.72 7.00 5.56
CA CYS A 65 -4.83 6.07 4.44
C CYS A 65 -6.10 5.23 4.58
N HIS A 66 -6.75 4.98 3.45
CA HIS A 66 -7.90 4.11 3.35
C HIS A 66 -7.63 2.98 2.36
N TRP A 67 -7.94 1.75 2.75
CA TRP A 67 -7.74 0.57 1.92
C TRP A 67 -8.89 -0.42 2.06
N SER A 68 -8.95 -1.36 1.13
CA SER A 68 -9.75 -2.57 1.26
C SER A 68 -8.82 -3.75 1.52
N SER A 69 -9.25 -4.66 2.38
CA SER A 69 -8.52 -5.87 2.74
C SER A 69 -9.18 -7.06 2.05
N ARG A 70 -8.43 -7.80 1.24
CA ARG A 70 -8.94 -8.94 0.48
C ARG A 70 -7.95 -10.10 0.51
N VAL A 71 -8.44 -11.32 0.32
CA VAL A 71 -7.58 -12.48 0.12
C VAL A 71 -7.53 -12.77 -1.38
N ARG A 72 -6.31 -12.87 -1.94
CA ARG A 72 -6.08 -13.38 -3.28
C ARG A 72 -5.63 -14.82 -3.20
N GLU A 73 -6.41 -15.70 -3.80
CA GLU A 73 -6.04 -17.09 -4.03
C GLU A 73 -5.31 -17.21 -5.38
N TYR A 74 -4.23 -17.97 -5.41
CA TYR A 74 -3.44 -18.17 -6.62
C TYR A 74 -2.66 -19.48 -6.56
N LYS A 75 -2.30 -19.97 -7.75
CA LYS A 75 -1.45 -21.15 -7.90
C LYS A 75 -0.02 -20.72 -8.18
N THR A 76 0.95 -21.30 -7.47
CA THR A 76 2.37 -21.09 -7.75
C THR A 76 2.80 -21.87 -8.99
N ARG A 77 4.01 -21.58 -9.51
CA ARG A 77 4.55 -22.25 -10.70
C ARG A 77 4.71 -23.76 -10.53
N ASP A 78 5.01 -24.22 -9.31
CA ASP A 78 5.10 -25.62 -8.92
C ASP A 78 3.75 -26.24 -8.53
N GLY A 79 2.64 -25.51 -8.71
CA GLY A 79 1.29 -26.07 -8.61
C GLY A 79 0.68 -26.04 -7.22
N ARG A 80 1.26 -25.33 -6.24
CA ARG A 80 0.67 -25.18 -4.91
C ARG A 80 -0.41 -24.11 -4.91
N GLU A 81 -1.50 -24.39 -4.22
CA GLU A 81 -2.55 -23.40 -3.94
C GLU A 81 -2.11 -22.54 -2.75
N MET A 82 -2.12 -21.23 -2.94
CA MET A 82 -1.69 -20.24 -1.96
C MET A 82 -2.76 -19.17 -1.82
N ALA A 83 -2.82 -18.58 -0.63
CA ALA A 83 -3.60 -17.39 -0.35
C ALA A 83 -2.67 -16.29 0.17
N ALA A 84 -2.90 -15.05 -0.25
CA ALA A 84 -2.21 -13.88 0.29
C ALA A 84 -3.20 -12.78 0.62
N GLN A 85 -2.99 -12.11 1.75
CA GLN A 85 -3.71 -10.88 2.05
C GLN A 85 -3.22 -9.77 1.13
N GLU A 86 -4.14 -9.02 0.55
CA GLU A 86 -3.87 -7.84 -0.27
C GLU A 86 -4.61 -6.64 0.31
N LEU A 87 -3.84 -5.59 0.60
CA LEU A 87 -4.38 -4.30 1.02
C LEU A 87 -4.35 -3.35 -0.19
N ASN A 88 -5.52 -3.03 -0.72
CA ASN A 88 -5.65 -2.15 -1.88
C ASN A 88 -6.10 -0.76 -1.44
N GLY A 89 -5.19 0.20 -1.52
CA GLY A 89 -5.39 1.59 -1.14
C GLY A 89 -6.31 2.30 -2.13
N TRP A 90 -7.31 3.00 -1.60
CA TRP A 90 -8.22 3.84 -2.38
C TRP A 90 -8.14 5.33 -2.04
N GLY A 91 -7.42 5.69 -0.97
CA GLY A 91 -7.08 7.07 -0.64
C GLY A 91 -5.87 7.16 0.27
N VAL A 92 -4.94 8.09 0.00
CA VAL A 92 -3.89 8.47 0.95
C VAL A 92 -3.67 9.98 0.91
N LYS A 93 -3.54 10.60 2.08
CA LYS A 93 -3.30 12.03 2.22
C LYS A 93 -2.35 12.30 3.38
N LYS A 94 -1.46 13.28 3.20
CA LYS A 94 -0.66 13.83 4.29
C LYS A 94 -1.58 14.53 5.29
N GLU A 95 -1.38 14.24 6.56
CA GLU A 95 -2.00 15.00 7.64
C GLU A 95 -1.09 16.20 7.96
N ASN A 96 -1.68 17.39 8.02
CA ASN A 96 -0.97 18.57 8.48
C ASN A 96 -0.99 18.55 10.00
N VAL A 97 0.12 18.10 10.60
CA VAL A 97 0.37 18.21 12.04
C VAL A 97 1.02 19.55 12.33
#